data_AF-A0A6I1X182-F1
#
_entry.id   AF-A0A6I1X182-F1
#
_cell.length_a   1.000
_cell.length_b   1.000
_cell.length_c   1.000
_cell.angle_alpha   90.00
_cell.angle_beta   90.00
_cell.angle_gamma   90.00
#
_symmetry.space_group_name_H-M   'P 1'
#
loop_
_entity.id
_entity.type
_entity.pdbx_description
1 polymer ?
#
loop_
_entity_poly.entity_id
_entity_poly.type
_entity_poly.pdbx_seq_one_letter_code
_entity_poly.pdbx_strand_id
1 'polypeptide(L)'
;RKELIICLRQGKTTRRPRSGGVDRRGQIPEMVSIHVRPPEIEDRLMPGHWEGDLIKGKANASSVGTLVERTSGYLMLVKMNDATATSAL
;
A
#
# COMPACT_ATOMS: atom_id res chain seq x y z
N ARG A 1 -28.66 -11.92 -28.80
CA ARG A 1 -28.81 -11.80 -27.33
C ARG A 1 -27.48 -11.90 -26.56
N LYS A 2 -26.56 -12.81 -26.90
CA LYS A 2 -25.24 -12.93 -26.24
C LYS A 2 -24.32 -11.71 -26.46
N GLU A 3 -24.36 -11.11 -27.63
CA GLU A 3 -23.49 -9.96 -27.99
C GLU A 3 -23.76 -8.71 -27.13
N LEU A 4 -25.03 -8.47 -26.79
CA LEU A 4 -25.44 -7.33 -25.96
C LEU A 4 -24.96 -7.47 -24.50
N ILE A 5 -24.69 -8.69 -24.03
CA ILE A 5 -24.24 -8.97 -22.64
C ILE A 5 -22.78 -8.51 -22.43
N ILE A 6 -21.97 -8.47 -23.49
CA ILE A 6 -20.57 -8.02 -23.43
C ILE A 6 -20.48 -6.50 -23.20
N CYS A 7 -21.46 -5.75 -23.72
CA CYS A 7 -21.54 -4.29 -23.58
C CYS A 7 -22.02 -3.83 -22.19
N LEU A 8 -22.53 -4.75 -21.36
CA LEU A 8 -22.95 -4.42 -20.01
C LEU A 8 -21.73 -4.19 -19.10
N ARG A 9 -21.80 -3.18 -18.24
CA ARG A 9 -20.77 -2.92 -17.23
C ARG A 9 -20.67 -4.10 -16.26
N GLN A 10 -19.65 -4.94 -16.44
CA GLN A 10 -19.39 -6.07 -15.56
C GLN A 10 -18.67 -5.58 -14.31
N GLY A 11 -19.39 -5.47 -13.19
CA GLY A 11 -18.78 -5.26 -11.87
C GLY A 11 -18.02 -6.51 -11.44
N LYS A 12 -16.76 -6.66 -11.86
CA LYS A 12 -15.86 -7.64 -11.23
C LYS A 12 -15.44 -7.09 -9.87
N THR A 13 -16.30 -7.26 -8.87
CA THR A 13 -16.17 -6.65 -7.54
C THR A 13 -15.00 -7.20 -6.72
N THR A 14 -14.36 -8.29 -7.15
CA THR A 14 -13.28 -8.92 -6.39
C THR A 14 -12.06 -9.16 -7.25
N ARG A 15 -10.96 -8.54 -6.84
CA ARG A 15 -9.61 -8.90 -7.30
C ARG A 15 -9.39 -10.36 -6.90
N ARG A 16 -9.45 -11.28 -7.86
CA ARG A 16 -9.15 -12.69 -7.58
C ARG A 16 -7.68 -12.80 -7.15
N PRO A 17 -7.38 -13.56 -6.09
CA PRO A 17 -6.00 -13.81 -5.70
C PRO A 17 -5.25 -14.41 -6.90
N ARG A 18 -3.99 -13.97 -7.10
CA ARG A 18 -3.15 -14.43 -8.23
C ARG A 18 -2.88 -15.93 -8.18
N SER A 19 -2.96 -16.55 -7.00
CA SER A 19 -2.79 -17.97 -6.77
C SER A 19 -4.04 -18.55 -6.10
N GLY A 20 -4.53 -19.70 -6.57
CA GLY A 20 -5.65 -20.43 -5.99
C GLY A 20 -5.30 -21.24 -4.73
N GLY A 21 -4.23 -20.88 -4.02
CA GLY A 21 -3.72 -21.60 -2.86
C GLY A 21 -3.48 -20.68 -1.67
N VAL A 22 -3.12 -21.27 -0.53
CA VAL A 22 -2.79 -20.54 0.69
C VAL A 22 -1.58 -19.63 0.45
N ASP A 23 -1.67 -18.38 0.90
CA ASP A 23 -0.56 -17.43 0.81
C ASP A 23 0.65 -17.97 1.58
N ARG A 24 1.80 -18.05 0.90
CA ARG A 24 3.05 -18.54 1.49
C ARG A 24 3.87 -17.43 2.13
N ARG A 25 3.45 -16.17 2.00
CA ARG A 25 4.09 -15.04 2.67
C ARG A 25 3.83 -15.16 4.17
N GLY A 26 4.91 -15.07 4.96
CA GLY A 26 4.79 -14.99 6.42
C GLY A 26 3.99 -13.75 6.83
N GLN A 27 3.34 -13.83 7.99
CA GLN A 27 2.78 -12.64 8.63
C GLN A 27 3.91 -11.82 9.27
N ILE A 28 3.71 -10.50 9.34
CA ILE A 28 4.62 -9.62 10.06
C ILE A 28 4.46 -9.94 11.56
N PRO A 29 5.53 -10.36 12.27
CA PRO A 29 5.46 -10.59 13.71
C PRO A 29 5.04 -9.31 14.43
N GLU A 30 4.19 -9.45 15.45
CA GLU A 30 3.74 -8.32 16.29
C GLU A 30 3.11 -7.16 15.51
N MET A 31 2.49 -7.47 14.36
CA MET A 31 1.82 -6.46 13.54
C MET A 31 0.71 -5.75 14.34
N VAL A 32 0.92 -4.46 14.60
CA VAL A 32 -0.13 -3.58 15.10
C VAL A 32 -1.01 -3.19 13.93
N SER A 33 -2.29 -3.54 13.99
CA SER A 33 -3.26 -3.17 12.96
C SER A 33 -3.41 -1.65 12.90
N ILE A 34 -3.45 -1.09 11.69
CA ILE A 34 -3.72 0.34 11.46
C ILE A 34 -5.05 0.79 12.09
N HIS A 35 -6.00 -0.12 12.29
CA HIS A 35 -7.29 0.15 12.92
C HIS A 35 -7.20 0.41 14.43
N VAL A 36 -6.04 0.16 15.06
CA VAL A 36 -5.81 0.39 16.49
C VAL A 36 -5.33 1.83 16.76
N ARG A 37 -5.04 2.62 15.72
CA ARG A 37 -4.53 3.98 15.88
C ARG A 37 -5.52 4.88 16.64
N PRO A 38 -5.04 5.85 17.45
CA PRO A 38 -5.90 6.84 18.08
C PRO A 38 -6.80 7.56 17.07
N PRO A 39 -8.07 7.85 17.41
CA PRO A 39 -9.02 8.48 16.50
C PRO A 39 -8.54 9.86 16.03
N GLU A 40 -7.78 10.57 16.85
CA GLU A 40 -7.16 11.87 16.55
C GLU A 40 -6.32 11.88 15.25
N ILE A 41 -5.81 10.72 14.82
CA ILE A 41 -5.00 10.56 13.60
C ILE A 41 -5.86 10.55 12.32
N GLU A 42 -7.14 10.23 12.43
CA GLU A 42 -8.06 10.20 11.29
C GLU A 42 -8.39 11.59 10.77
N ASP A 43 -8.49 12.56 11.66
CA ASP A 43 -8.92 13.92 11.33
C ASP A 43 -7.82 14.72 10.60
N ARG A 44 -6.56 14.26 10.65
CA ARG A 44 -5.39 14.89 9.99
C ARG A 44 -5.26 16.38 10.33
N LEU A 45 -5.57 16.75 11.57
CA LEU A 45 -5.56 18.13 12.02
C LEU A 45 -4.23 18.56 12.61
N MET A 46 -3.40 17.60 13.02
CA MET A 46 -2.11 17.86 13.66
C MET A 46 -0.95 17.66 12.70
N PRO A 47 -0.17 18.72 12.38
CA PRO A 47 1.02 18.58 11.56
C PRO A 47 2.07 17.71 12.25
N GLY A 48 2.84 16.96 11.45
CA GLY A 48 3.96 16.15 11.94
C GLY A 48 3.69 14.65 12.00
N HIS A 49 2.47 14.21 11.68
CA HIS A 49 2.19 12.80 11.43
C HIS A 49 2.63 12.41 10.03
N TRP A 50 3.60 11.49 9.95
CA TRP A 50 4.13 10.97 8.68
C TRP A 50 3.65 9.54 8.43
N GLU A 51 3.30 9.26 7.19
CA GLU A 51 3.08 7.90 6.68
C GLU A 51 4.13 7.58 5.63
N GLY A 52 4.57 6.33 5.60
CA GLY A 52 5.48 5.84 4.58
C GLY A 52 4.99 4.56 3.93
N ASP A 53 5.11 4.51 2.61
CA ASP A 53 4.89 3.31 1.81
C ASP A 53 6.18 2.95 1.04
N LEU A 54 6.23 1.71 0.55
CA LEU A 54 7.28 1.24 -0.33
C LEU A 54 6.73 0.89 -1.71
N ILE A 55 7.27 1.54 -2.74
CA ILE A 55 6.96 1.24 -4.14
C ILE A 55 8.06 0.32 -4.69
N LYS A 56 7.65 -0.86 -5.18
CA LYS A 56 8.51 -1.78 -5.92
C LYS A 56 8.30 -1.65 -7.42
N GLY A 57 9.40 -1.44 -8.13
CA GLY A 57 9.42 -1.41 -9.58
C GLY A 57 9.20 -2.77 -10.22
N LYS A 58 9.08 -2.78 -11.56
CA LYS A 58 8.91 -3.98 -12.36
C LYS A 58 10.01 -5.00 -12.03
N ALA A 59 9.61 -6.28 -11.91
CA ALA A 59 10.51 -7.38 -11.59
C ALA A 59 11.36 -7.16 -10.32
N ASN A 60 10.86 -6.36 -9.36
CA ASN A 60 11.56 -5.96 -8.13
C ASN A 60 12.88 -5.21 -8.33
N ALA A 61 13.17 -4.74 -9.56
CA ALA A 61 14.47 -4.16 -9.95
C ALA A 61 14.76 -2.77 -9.36
N SER A 62 13.74 -2.08 -8.85
CA SER A 62 13.91 -0.79 -8.17
C SER A 62 13.00 -0.67 -6.96
N SER A 63 13.38 0.25 -6.06
CA SER A 63 12.65 0.60 -4.85
C SER A 63 12.59 2.12 -4.70
N VAL A 64 11.44 2.63 -4.29
CA VAL A 64 11.26 4.02 -3.86
C VAL A 64 10.46 4.01 -2.56
N GLY A 65 11.01 4.62 -1.52
CA GLY A 65 10.26 4.93 -0.31
C GLY A 65 9.46 6.22 -0.50
N THR A 66 8.24 6.24 0.00
CA THR A 66 7.43 7.46 0.08
C THR A 66 7.34 7.89 1.53
N LEU A 67 7.36 9.20 1.78
CA LEU A 67 7.07 9.80 3.07
C LEU A 67 6.09 10.94 2.86
N VAL A 68 4.90 10.83 3.43
CA VAL A 68 3.81 11.80 3.28
C VAL A 68 3.44 12.35 4.64
N GLU A 69 3.49 13.68 4.80
CA GLU A 69 2.93 14.35 5.97
C GLU A 69 1.41 14.45 5.81
N ARG A 70 0.66 13.89 6.76
CA ARG A 70 -0.78 13.64 6.59
C ARG A 70 -1.65 14.90 6.54
N THR A 71 -1.21 16.00 7.16
CA THR A 71 -1.98 17.25 7.25
C THR A 71 -1.86 18.09 5.98
N SER A 72 -0.63 18.31 5.53
CA SER A 72 -0.27 19.11 4.36
C SER A 72 -0.28 18.32 3.05
N GLY A 73 -0.17 16.99 3.11
CA GLY A 73 0.04 16.14 1.95
C GLY A 73 1.44 16.28 1.33
N TYR A 74 2.38 16.92 2.04
CA TYR A 74 3.75 17.07 1.57
C TYR A 74 4.42 15.71 1.38
N LEU A 75 4.90 15.43 0.17
CA LEU A 75 5.47 14.15 -0.24
C LEU A 75 6.97 14.27 -0.48
N MET A 76 7.74 13.36 0.12
CA MET A 76 9.12 13.09 -0.23
C MET A 76 9.24 11.70 -0.86
N LEU A 77 9.96 11.63 -1.98
CA LEU A 77 10.31 10.39 -2.65
C LEU A 77 11.80 10.11 -2.42
N VAL A 78 12.10 8.94 -1.87
CA VAL A 78 13.46 8.52 -1.55
C VAL A 78 13.83 7.33 -2.41
N LYS A 79 14.88 7.47 -3.22
CA LYS A 79 15.41 6.33 -3.97
C LYS A 79 16.13 5.40 -2.99
N MET A 80 15.69 4.14 -2.96
CA MET A 80 16.28 3.12 -2.09
C MET A 80 17.13 2.14 -2.91
N ASN A 81 18.16 1.57 -2.26
CA ASN A 81 19.02 0.54 -2.85
C ASN A 81 18.27 -0.79 -3.02
N ASP A 82 17.49 -1.18 -2.01
CA ASP A 82 16.67 -2.38 -2.04
C ASP A 82 15.36 -2.19 -1.24
N ALA A 83 14.71 -3.28 -0.82
CA ALA A 83 13.44 -3.29 -0.11
C ALA A 83 13.57 -3.76 1.35
N THR A 84 14.76 -3.62 1.93
CA THR A 84 15.06 -4.04 3.30
C THR A 84 14.92 -2.87 4.27
N ALA A 85 14.65 -3.18 5.54
CA ALA A 85 14.61 -2.18 6.62
C ALA A 85 15.96 -1.47 6.79
N THR A 86 17.08 -2.18 6.57
CA THR A 86 18.43 -1.60 6.66
C THR A 86 18.63 -0.48 5.64
N SER A 87 18.05 -0.58 4.45
CA SER A 87 18.10 0.49 3.44
C SER A 87 17.25 1.72 3.78
N ALA A 88 16.43 1.66 4.83
CA ALA A 88 15.59 2.77 5.30
C ALA A 88 16.16 3.50 6.53
N LEU A 89 17.29 3.03 7.06
CA LEU A 89 18.07 3.70 8.11
C LEU A 89 19.05 4.70 7.50
#